data_AF-A0A250XYS7-F1
#
_entry.id   AF-A0A250XYS7-F1
#
_cell.length_a   1.000
_cell.length_b   1.000
_cell.length_c   1.000
_cell.angle_alpha   90.00
_cell.angle_beta   90.00
_cell.angle_gamma   90.00
#
_symmetry.space_group_name_H-M   'P 1'
#
loop_
_entity.id
_entity.type
_entity.pdbx_description
1 polymer ?
#
loop_
_entity_poly.entity_id
_entity_poly.type
_entity_poly.pdbx_seq_one_letter_code
_entity_poly.pdbx_strand_id
1 'polypeptide(L)'
;MKGTLLLSSAIFLLQGVCSCPEKCFCHTSSNSVDCSHQGLAEIPPNLPPETLTLLLQDNQIHQLPVLAFQSVPQLRTLNLSNNSLSNLSPEAFYGLQHLQVLNLTQNPLLSLESRLFHALPKLRELDLSSNNISHLPTSLGEFWENLTMFAVQGNQLQHLDRALLESMPGVKLLFLKDNNWKCNCHLLGLKLWLEKFIYEGGTTDGIICGSPDTWKGKDLLTIPHELYQPCPHSSPDLASSSQDQHPGSEEVPKSSENHSLGQQDLLECEAKPKPRPASLRHAVATVVITGVVCGIVCLMMLTAAIYGCTYAAITAQCNGGPLSQTSDSGKKGGKELFDSSPA
;
A
#
# COMPACT_ATOMS: atom_id res chain seq x y z
N MET A 1 29.56 -12.64 -77.00
CA MET A 1 28.25 -12.52 -76.34
C MET A 1 27.78 -13.89 -75.87
N LYS A 2 28.05 -14.28 -74.63
CA LYS A 2 27.27 -15.31 -73.92
C LYS A 2 27.22 -14.87 -72.46
N GLY A 3 26.05 -14.39 -72.06
CA GLY A 3 25.77 -13.78 -70.78
C GLY A 3 25.65 -14.83 -69.69
N THR A 4 26.31 -14.53 -68.58
CA THR A 4 26.12 -15.07 -67.25
C THR A 4 24.72 -14.71 -66.75
N LEU A 5 23.90 -15.70 -66.40
CA LEU A 5 22.63 -15.52 -65.70
C LEU A 5 22.78 -16.05 -64.27
N LEU A 6 22.62 -15.11 -63.35
CA LEU A 6 22.79 -15.20 -61.90
C LEU A 6 21.82 -16.21 -61.29
N LEU A 7 22.34 -17.10 -60.44
CA LEU A 7 21.54 -17.77 -59.42
C LEU A 7 21.07 -16.72 -58.42
N SER A 8 19.77 -16.42 -58.42
CA SER A 8 19.12 -15.66 -57.36
C SER A 8 19.01 -16.58 -56.13
N SER A 9 19.99 -16.49 -55.24
CA SER A 9 19.89 -17.01 -53.89
C SER A 9 18.88 -16.14 -53.13
N ALA A 10 17.63 -16.59 -53.07
CA ALA A 10 16.66 -16.08 -52.12
C ALA A 10 17.15 -16.46 -50.71
N ILE A 11 17.86 -15.54 -50.08
CA ILE A 11 18.15 -15.58 -48.65
C ILE A 11 16.79 -15.42 -47.97
N PHE A 12 16.19 -16.55 -47.59
CA PHE A 12 15.13 -16.55 -46.59
C PHE A 12 15.76 -15.98 -45.31
N LEU A 13 15.50 -14.70 -45.06
CA LEU A 13 15.58 -14.15 -43.72
C LEU A 13 14.57 -14.93 -42.90
N LEU A 14 15.02 -16.01 -42.25
CA LEU A 14 14.40 -16.55 -41.05
C LEU A 14 14.53 -15.48 -39.97
N GLN A 15 13.76 -14.39 -40.12
CA GLN A 15 13.26 -13.71 -38.95
C GLN A 15 12.44 -14.78 -38.24
N GLY A 16 12.93 -15.27 -37.12
CA GLY A 16 12.19 -16.18 -36.27
C GLY A 16 10.85 -15.53 -36.00
N VAL A 17 9.82 -15.98 -36.71
CA VAL A 17 8.45 -15.56 -36.47
C VAL A 17 8.15 -16.14 -35.10
N CYS A 18 8.29 -15.30 -34.06
CA CYS A 18 7.87 -15.63 -32.72
C CYS A 18 6.36 -15.85 -32.83
N SER A 19 6.00 -17.13 -33.00
CA SER A 19 4.65 -17.54 -33.31
C SER A 19 3.88 -17.60 -32.01
N CYS A 20 2.61 -17.18 -32.06
CA CYS A 20 1.73 -17.27 -30.90
C CYS A 20 1.75 -18.70 -30.33
N PRO A 21 1.88 -18.90 -29.01
CA PRO A 21 1.82 -20.24 -28.44
C PRO A 21 0.50 -20.93 -28.80
N GLU A 22 0.53 -22.24 -29.04
CA GLU A 22 -0.62 -22.97 -29.62
C GLU A 22 -1.92 -22.86 -28.79
N LYS A 23 -1.78 -22.79 -27.46
CA LYS A 23 -2.92 -22.66 -26.55
C LYS A 23 -3.35 -21.21 -26.30
N CYS A 24 -2.66 -20.23 -26.88
CA CYS A 24 -2.91 -18.83 -26.60
C CYS A 24 -3.48 -18.10 -27.81
N PHE A 25 -4.13 -16.98 -27.55
CA PHE A 25 -4.63 -16.04 -28.54
C PHE A 25 -3.81 -14.76 -28.49
N CYS A 26 -3.15 -14.41 -29.60
CA CYS A 26 -2.31 -13.23 -29.69
C CYS A 26 -3.00 -12.13 -30.50
N HIS A 27 -3.14 -10.96 -29.90
CA HIS A 27 -3.70 -9.75 -30.49
C HIS A 27 -2.57 -8.78 -30.84
N THR A 28 -2.14 -8.79 -32.10
CA THR A 28 -1.01 -7.97 -32.58
C THR A 28 -1.27 -6.47 -32.58
N SER A 29 -2.53 -6.03 -32.65
CA SER A 29 -2.86 -4.59 -32.60
C SER A 29 -2.68 -3.98 -31.21
N SER A 30 -2.81 -4.79 -30.15
CA SER A 30 -2.69 -4.38 -28.76
C SER A 30 -1.48 -4.98 -28.05
N ASN A 31 -0.68 -5.79 -28.75
CA ASN A 31 0.40 -6.61 -28.21
C ASN A 31 -0.03 -7.38 -26.95
N SER A 32 -1.21 -7.99 -27.00
CA SER A 32 -1.76 -8.78 -25.91
C SER A 32 -1.74 -10.26 -26.25
N VAL A 33 -1.37 -11.08 -25.27
CA VAL A 33 -1.38 -12.54 -25.37
C VAL A 33 -2.31 -13.08 -24.30
N ASP A 34 -3.39 -13.71 -24.72
CA ASP A 34 -4.38 -14.34 -23.86
C ASP A 34 -4.19 -15.86 -23.84
N CYS A 35 -3.72 -16.35 -22.71
CA CYS A 35 -3.52 -17.76 -22.41
C CYS A 35 -4.43 -18.21 -21.25
N SER A 36 -5.52 -17.49 -20.98
CA SER A 36 -6.42 -17.79 -19.87
C SER A 36 -7.30 -19.02 -20.12
N HIS A 37 -7.65 -19.74 -19.04
CA HIS A 37 -8.50 -20.94 -19.09
C HIS A 37 -7.98 -22.09 -20.00
N GLN A 38 -6.66 -22.24 -20.11
CA GLN A 38 -6.03 -23.21 -21.04
C GLN A 38 -5.51 -24.48 -20.34
N GLY A 39 -5.71 -24.60 -19.03
CA GLY A 39 -5.19 -25.70 -18.23
C GLY A 39 -3.66 -25.80 -18.29
N LEU A 40 -2.97 -24.66 -18.35
CA LEU A 40 -1.51 -24.60 -18.40
C LEU A 40 -0.91 -24.95 -17.05
N ALA A 41 0.04 -25.88 -17.03
CA ALA A 41 0.82 -26.22 -15.83
C ALA A 41 2.07 -25.32 -15.66
N GLU A 42 2.47 -24.65 -16.73
CA GLU A 42 3.66 -23.81 -16.80
C GLU A 42 3.45 -22.66 -17.79
N ILE A 43 4.36 -21.68 -17.78
CA ILE A 43 4.34 -20.56 -18.71
C ILE A 43 4.63 -21.09 -20.13
N PRO A 44 3.80 -20.75 -21.13
CA PRO A 44 3.98 -21.25 -22.48
C PRO A 44 5.29 -20.71 -23.09
N PRO A 45 6.07 -21.55 -23.80
CA PRO A 45 7.26 -21.10 -24.49
C PRO A 45 6.90 -20.19 -25.68
N ASN A 46 7.87 -19.42 -26.17
CA ASN A 46 7.77 -18.60 -27.39
C ASN A 46 6.73 -17.46 -27.32
N LEU A 47 6.58 -16.82 -26.16
CA LEU A 47 5.81 -15.58 -26.06
C LEU A 47 6.42 -14.48 -26.95
N PRO A 48 5.61 -13.77 -27.78
CA PRO A 48 6.10 -12.68 -28.62
C PRO A 48 6.79 -11.57 -27.81
N PRO A 49 8.01 -11.13 -28.16
CA PRO A 49 8.81 -10.25 -27.31
C PRO A 49 8.23 -8.83 -27.14
N GLU A 50 7.42 -8.37 -28.08
CA GLU A 50 6.69 -7.11 -28.03
C GLU A 50 5.44 -7.13 -27.13
N THR A 51 5.14 -8.27 -26.49
CA THR A 51 3.97 -8.42 -25.61
C THR A 51 3.96 -7.38 -24.48
N LEU A 52 2.87 -6.63 -24.40
CA LEU A 52 2.61 -5.63 -23.37
C LEU A 52 1.64 -6.15 -22.29
N THR A 53 0.73 -7.05 -22.66
CA THR A 53 -0.26 -7.62 -21.75
C THR A 53 -0.29 -9.14 -21.87
N LEU A 54 -0.02 -9.83 -20.77
CA LEU A 54 -0.04 -11.29 -20.70
C LEU A 54 -1.10 -11.74 -19.69
N LEU A 55 -2.08 -12.50 -20.19
CA LEU A 55 -3.18 -13.04 -19.40
C LEU A 55 -2.97 -14.55 -19.23
N LEU A 56 -2.68 -14.97 -18.00
CA LEU A 56 -2.42 -16.38 -17.62
C LEU A 56 -3.38 -16.83 -16.52
N GLN A 57 -4.46 -16.10 -16.26
CA GLN A 57 -5.42 -16.45 -15.22
C GLN A 57 -6.16 -17.76 -15.51
N ASP A 58 -6.68 -18.37 -14.44
CA ASP A 58 -7.52 -19.57 -14.50
C ASP A 58 -6.79 -20.76 -15.16
N ASN A 59 -5.56 -20.98 -14.74
CA ASN A 59 -4.71 -22.09 -15.16
C ASN A 59 -4.27 -22.93 -13.94
N GLN A 60 -3.34 -23.85 -14.14
CA GLN A 60 -2.81 -24.75 -13.12
C GLN A 60 -1.31 -24.51 -12.94
N ILE A 61 -0.84 -23.26 -13.07
CA ILE A 61 0.58 -22.94 -12.95
C ILE A 61 0.97 -23.07 -11.48
N HIS A 62 1.89 -23.99 -11.19
CA HIS A 62 2.31 -24.30 -9.82
C HIS A 62 3.57 -23.57 -9.38
N GLN A 63 4.40 -23.15 -10.34
CA GLN A 63 5.68 -22.48 -10.08
C GLN A 63 6.03 -21.50 -11.19
N LEU A 64 6.73 -20.43 -10.83
CA LEU A 64 7.39 -19.54 -11.78
C LEU A 64 8.90 -19.82 -11.73
N PRO A 65 9.52 -20.28 -12.84
CA PRO A 65 10.96 -20.45 -12.87
C PRO A 65 11.69 -19.11 -12.70
N VAL A 66 12.97 -19.17 -12.35
CA VAL A 66 13.88 -18.01 -12.37
C VAL A 66 13.84 -17.39 -13.78
N LEU A 67 13.73 -16.06 -13.86
CA LEU A 67 13.64 -15.34 -15.13
C LEU A 67 12.46 -15.78 -16.02
N ALA A 68 11.37 -16.24 -15.40
CA ALA A 68 10.14 -16.74 -16.03
C ALA A 68 9.63 -15.92 -17.22
N PHE A 69 9.80 -14.59 -17.19
CA PHE A 69 9.27 -13.67 -18.19
C PHE A 69 10.35 -12.93 -18.99
N GLN A 70 11.59 -13.44 -19.01
CA GLN A 70 12.71 -12.78 -19.70
C GLN A 70 12.47 -12.59 -21.21
N SER A 71 11.66 -13.43 -21.84
CA SER A 71 11.32 -13.32 -23.27
C SER A 71 10.37 -12.17 -23.59
N VAL A 72 9.70 -11.58 -22.59
CA VAL A 72 8.71 -10.48 -22.75
C VAL A 72 9.10 -9.23 -21.93
N PRO A 73 10.26 -8.61 -22.20
CA PRO A 73 10.80 -7.52 -21.37
C PRO A 73 9.97 -6.22 -21.42
N GLN A 74 9.02 -6.10 -22.36
CA GLN A 74 8.16 -4.93 -22.53
C GLN A 74 6.83 -5.04 -21.74
N LEU A 75 6.64 -6.12 -20.99
CA LEU A 75 5.39 -6.40 -20.29
C LEU A 75 5.01 -5.27 -19.33
N ARG A 76 3.74 -4.86 -19.40
CA ARG A 76 3.13 -3.81 -18.57
C ARG A 76 2.04 -4.38 -17.66
N THR A 77 1.33 -5.40 -18.12
CA THR A 77 0.27 -6.05 -17.36
C THR A 77 0.49 -7.55 -17.37
N LEU A 78 0.54 -8.14 -16.18
CA LEU A 78 0.63 -9.58 -15.97
C LEU A 78 -0.49 -10.03 -15.05
N ASN A 79 -1.35 -10.91 -15.56
CA ASN A 79 -2.37 -11.55 -14.76
C ASN A 79 -2.06 -13.02 -14.55
N LEU A 80 -1.82 -13.41 -13.30
CA LEU A 80 -1.56 -14.78 -12.84
C LEU A 80 -2.64 -15.24 -11.85
N SER A 81 -3.80 -14.56 -11.81
CA SER A 81 -4.85 -14.88 -10.85
C SER A 81 -5.41 -16.29 -11.02
N ASN A 82 -5.91 -16.88 -9.93
CA ASN A 82 -6.52 -18.21 -9.95
C ASN A 82 -5.62 -19.28 -10.61
N ASN A 83 -4.40 -19.39 -10.06
CA ASN A 83 -3.44 -20.44 -10.38
C ASN A 83 -3.11 -21.23 -9.10
N SER A 84 -2.07 -22.04 -9.12
CA SER A 84 -1.66 -22.88 -7.98
C SER A 84 -0.26 -22.52 -7.47
N LEU A 85 0.11 -21.24 -7.55
CA LEU A 85 1.41 -20.73 -7.09
C LEU A 85 1.47 -20.75 -5.56
N SER A 86 2.31 -21.62 -4.99
CA SER A 86 2.49 -21.69 -3.53
C SER A 86 3.67 -20.87 -3.02
N ASN A 87 4.71 -20.74 -3.85
CA ASN A 87 5.93 -19.98 -3.56
C ASN A 87 6.39 -19.23 -4.83
N LEU A 88 7.12 -18.14 -4.64
CA LEU A 88 7.69 -17.35 -5.73
C LEU A 88 9.20 -17.22 -5.51
N SER A 89 9.99 -17.53 -6.54
CA SER A 89 11.42 -17.25 -6.52
C SER A 89 11.66 -15.74 -6.48
N PRO A 90 12.68 -15.24 -5.74
CA PRO A 90 13.08 -13.83 -5.75
C PRO A 90 13.34 -13.26 -7.15
N GLU A 91 13.70 -14.12 -8.09
CA GLU A 91 14.08 -13.78 -9.45
C GLU A 91 12.98 -14.07 -10.48
N ALA A 92 11.78 -14.46 -10.02
CA ALA A 92 10.66 -14.81 -10.91
C ALA A 92 10.24 -13.64 -11.82
N PHE A 93 10.33 -12.40 -11.31
CA PHE A 93 9.92 -11.19 -12.03
C PHE A 93 11.09 -10.35 -12.54
N TYR A 94 12.32 -10.88 -12.50
CA TYR A 94 13.49 -10.16 -12.98
C TYR A 94 13.37 -9.82 -14.48
N GLY A 95 13.80 -8.62 -14.84
CA GLY A 95 13.73 -8.09 -16.21
C GLY A 95 12.43 -7.37 -16.57
N LEU A 96 11.40 -7.42 -15.72
CA LEU A 96 10.11 -6.76 -15.96
C LEU A 96 10.11 -5.27 -15.57
N GLN A 97 11.06 -4.51 -16.11
CA GLN A 97 11.27 -3.08 -15.78
C GLN A 97 10.11 -2.14 -16.19
N HIS A 98 9.20 -2.65 -17.02
CA HIS A 98 8.04 -1.90 -17.54
C HIS A 98 6.72 -2.30 -16.89
N LEU A 99 6.72 -3.27 -15.98
CA LEU A 99 5.50 -3.79 -15.39
C LEU A 99 4.82 -2.73 -14.52
N GLN A 100 3.53 -2.57 -14.73
CA GLN A 100 2.68 -1.59 -14.05
C GLN A 100 1.58 -2.28 -13.23
N VAL A 101 1.05 -3.40 -13.74
CA VAL A 101 -0.04 -4.14 -13.09
C VAL A 101 0.38 -5.58 -12.92
N LEU A 102 0.38 -6.05 -11.68
CA LEU A 102 0.62 -7.45 -11.32
C LEU A 102 -0.55 -7.97 -10.49
N ASN A 103 -1.27 -8.95 -11.03
CA ASN A 103 -2.34 -9.64 -10.34
C ASN A 103 -1.91 -11.08 -10.00
N LEU A 104 -1.84 -11.38 -8.71
CA LEU A 104 -1.50 -12.67 -8.12
C LEU A 104 -2.63 -13.20 -7.23
N THR A 105 -3.85 -12.70 -7.42
CA THR A 105 -5.00 -13.09 -6.60
C THR A 105 -5.34 -14.56 -6.70
N GLN A 106 -5.97 -15.11 -5.66
CA GLN A 106 -6.49 -16.49 -5.69
C GLN A 106 -5.40 -17.52 -6.00
N ASN A 107 -4.22 -17.36 -5.39
CA ASN A 107 -3.17 -18.36 -5.39
C ASN A 107 -2.98 -18.87 -3.94
N PRO A 108 -2.39 -20.05 -3.73
CA PRO A 108 -2.10 -20.56 -2.39
C PRO A 108 -0.78 -20.01 -1.80
N LEU A 109 -0.42 -18.74 -2.02
CA LEU A 109 0.83 -18.17 -1.52
C LEU A 109 0.82 -18.09 0.01
N LEU A 110 1.87 -18.63 0.66
CA LEU A 110 2.00 -18.66 2.12
C LEU A 110 2.84 -17.51 2.68
N SER A 111 3.87 -17.11 1.93
CA SER A 111 4.82 -16.07 2.30
C SER A 111 5.45 -15.48 1.04
N LEU A 112 5.94 -14.26 1.15
CA LEU A 112 6.72 -13.60 0.11
C LEU A 112 8.15 -13.39 0.62
N GLU A 113 9.13 -13.63 -0.24
CA GLU A 113 10.50 -13.31 0.10
C GLU A 113 10.73 -11.80 0.10
N SER A 114 11.67 -11.37 0.94
CA SER A 114 12.17 -9.99 0.90
C SER A 114 12.69 -9.68 -0.49
N ARG A 115 12.45 -8.46 -0.96
CA ARG A 115 12.91 -7.95 -2.25
C ARG A 115 12.30 -8.58 -3.51
N LEU A 116 11.29 -9.44 -3.36
CA LEU A 116 10.62 -10.10 -4.49
C LEU A 116 10.17 -9.12 -5.60
N PHE A 117 9.76 -7.91 -5.22
CA PHE A 117 9.27 -6.90 -6.16
C PHE A 117 10.27 -5.74 -6.40
N HIS A 118 11.54 -5.88 -6.00
CA HIS A 118 12.59 -4.87 -6.29
C HIS A 118 12.82 -4.68 -7.79
N ALA A 119 12.64 -5.73 -8.58
CA ALA A 119 12.78 -5.68 -10.03
C ALA A 119 11.64 -4.97 -10.77
N LEU A 120 10.65 -4.40 -10.04
CA LEU A 120 9.43 -3.80 -10.60
C LEU A 120 9.31 -2.28 -10.31
N PRO A 121 10.23 -1.44 -10.80
CA PRO A 121 10.29 -0.02 -10.43
C PRO A 121 9.11 0.83 -10.93
N LYS A 122 8.36 0.34 -11.92
CA LYS A 122 7.21 1.04 -12.52
C LYS A 122 5.86 0.50 -12.04
N LEU A 123 5.85 -0.38 -11.04
CA LEU A 123 4.63 -1.01 -10.54
C LEU A 123 3.67 0.05 -9.99
N ARG A 124 2.42 -0.02 -10.41
CA ARG A 124 1.32 0.89 -10.05
C ARG A 124 0.23 0.18 -9.26
N GLU A 125 -0.01 -1.08 -9.59
CA GLU A 125 -1.05 -1.90 -9.00
C GLU A 125 -0.47 -3.29 -8.68
N LEU A 126 -0.59 -3.68 -7.41
CA LEU A 126 -0.20 -4.99 -6.94
C LEU A 126 -1.36 -5.60 -6.16
N ASP A 127 -1.88 -6.70 -6.68
CA ASP A 127 -2.96 -7.44 -6.05
C ASP A 127 -2.52 -8.84 -5.63
N LEU A 128 -2.47 -9.06 -4.32
CA LEU A 128 -2.11 -10.30 -3.63
C LEU A 128 -3.29 -10.88 -2.85
N SER A 129 -4.51 -10.45 -3.17
CA SER A 129 -5.71 -10.81 -2.43
C SER A 129 -6.09 -12.27 -2.54
N SER A 130 -6.84 -12.78 -1.56
CA SER A 130 -7.32 -14.17 -1.55
C SER A 130 -6.16 -15.18 -1.68
N ASN A 131 -5.07 -14.92 -0.96
CA ASN A 131 -3.97 -15.86 -0.79
C ASN A 131 -3.97 -16.39 0.67
N ASN A 132 -2.90 -17.04 1.11
CA ASN A 132 -2.76 -17.53 2.48
C ASN A 132 -1.55 -16.89 3.20
N ILE A 133 -1.27 -15.62 2.88
CA ILE A 133 -0.09 -14.90 3.36
C ILE A 133 -0.28 -14.53 4.83
N SER A 134 0.64 -14.97 5.69
CA SER A 134 0.58 -14.70 7.13
C SER A 134 1.40 -13.49 7.59
N HIS A 135 2.41 -13.10 6.80
CA HIS A 135 3.27 -11.95 7.06
C HIS A 135 3.81 -11.37 5.76
N LEU A 136 4.04 -10.05 5.73
CA LEU A 136 4.71 -9.36 4.63
C LEU A 136 6.07 -8.84 5.10
N PRO A 137 7.16 -9.02 4.34
CA PRO A 137 8.44 -8.43 4.67
C PRO A 137 8.40 -6.90 4.63
N THR A 138 9.10 -6.22 5.54
CA THR A 138 9.26 -4.76 5.52
C THR A 138 9.97 -4.25 4.27
N SER A 139 10.80 -5.08 3.65
CA SER A 139 11.60 -4.78 2.44
C SER A 139 11.08 -5.53 1.22
N LEU A 140 9.76 -5.67 1.10
CA LEU A 140 9.11 -6.35 -0.02
C LEU A 140 9.35 -5.61 -1.36
N GLY A 141 9.27 -4.28 -1.31
CA GLY A 141 9.78 -3.34 -2.32
C GLY A 141 10.99 -2.57 -1.79
N GLU A 142 11.76 -1.92 -2.67
CA GLU A 142 12.86 -1.04 -2.24
C GLU A 142 12.26 0.33 -1.89
N PHE A 143 11.54 0.90 -2.85
CA PHE A 143 10.71 2.09 -2.72
C PHE A 143 9.70 2.12 -3.87
N TRP A 144 8.41 2.08 -3.55
CA TRP A 144 7.34 2.01 -4.54
C TRP A 144 6.82 3.41 -4.88
N GLU A 145 7.61 4.18 -5.64
CA GLU A 145 7.28 5.57 -6.01
C GLU A 145 5.96 5.70 -6.76
N ASN A 146 5.64 4.70 -7.59
CA ASN A 146 4.52 4.75 -8.52
C ASN A 146 3.31 3.92 -8.06
N LEU A 147 3.41 3.20 -6.94
CA LEU A 147 2.35 2.29 -6.51
C LEU A 147 1.16 3.09 -5.99
N THR A 148 0.02 2.90 -6.64
CA THR A 148 -1.24 3.59 -6.35
C THR A 148 -2.27 2.67 -5.72
N MET A 149 -2.18 1.36 -5.98
CA MET A 149 -3.07 0.35 -5.43
C MET A 149 -2.25 -0.82 -4.86
N PHE A 150 -2.52 -1.14 -3.60
CA PHE A 150 -1.99 -2.31 -2.92
C PHE A 150 -3.11 -3.07 -2.25
N ALA A 151 -3.27 -4.34 -2.63
CA ALA A 151 -4.37 -5.18 -2.20
C ALA A 151 -3.84 -6.48 -1.60
N VAL A 152 -4.19 -6.74 -0.34
CA VAL A 152 -3.82 -7.95 0.41
C VAL A 152 -5.02 -8.50 1.20
N GLN A 153 -6.24 -8.13 0.82
CA GLN A 153 -7.46 -8.61 1.46
C GLN A 153 -7.65 -10.11 1.30
N GLY A 154 -8.30 -10.76 2.26
CA GLY A 154 -8.52 -12.21 2.19
C GLY A 154 -7.23 -13.01 2.37
N ASN A 155 -6.34 -12.58 3.26
CA ASN A 155 -5.11 -13.29 3.64
C ASN A 155 -5.15 -13.66 5.14
N GLN A 156 -4.02 -14.05 5.72
CA GLN A 156 -3.88 -14.44 7.13
C GLN A 156 -3.04 -13.45 7.94
N LEU A 157 -2.98 -12.19 7.52
CA LEU A 157 -2.16 -11.17 8.16
C LEU A 157 -2.68 -10.87 9.57
N GLN A 158 -1.75 -10.78 10.51
CA GLN A 158 -2.04 -10.43 11.90
C GLN A 158 -1.61 -9.00 12.23
N HIS A 159 -0.60 -8.49 11.54
CA HIS A 159 -0.08 -7.15 11.66
C HIS A 159 0.56 -6.73 10.34
N LEU A 160 0.77 -5.42 10.19
CA LEU A 160 1.40 -4.82 9.03
C LEU A 160 2.36 -3.75 9.52
N ASP A 161 3.63 -3.93 9.19
CA ASP A 161 4.68 -3.03 9.64
C ASP A 161 4.55 -1.65 9.01
N ARG A 162 4.72 -0.63 9.84
CA ARG A 162 4.72 0.77 9.41
C ARG A 162 5.78 1.06 8.34
N ALA A 163 6.93 0.41 8.40
CA ALA A 163 8.01 0.60 7.42
C ALA A 163 7.57 0.20 5.99
N LEU A 164 6.77 -0.86 5.85
CA LEU A 164 6.22 -1.27 4.54
C LEU A 164 5.19 -0.26 4.02
N LEU A 165 4.41 0.36 4.90
CA LEU A 165 3.48 1.41 4.53
C LEU A 165 4.21 2.68 4.07
N GLU A 166 5.31 3.02 4.76
CA GLU A 166 6.15 4.17 4.43
C GLU A 166 6.94 3.98 3.12
N SER A 167 7.16 2.74 2.67
CA SER A 167 7.80 2.47 1.38
C SER A 167 6.89 2.70 0.16
N MET A 168 5.59 3.00 0.35
CA MET A 168 4.63 3.30 -0.73
C MET A 168 3.97 4.68 -0.52
N PRO A 169 4.72 5.78 -0.69
CA PRO A 169 4.20 7.14 -0.44
C PRO A 169 3.09 7.57 -1.41
N GLY A 170 2.99 6.93 -2.59
CA GLY A 170 2.00 7.26 -3.62
C GLY A 170 0.70 6.47 -3.56
N VAL A 171 0.54 5.58 -2.56
CA VAL A 171 -0.63 4.70 -2.48
C VAL A 171 -1.90 5.52 -2.28
N LYS A 172 -2.98 5.13 -2.96
CA LYS A 172 -4.31 5.76 -2.88
C LYS A 172 -5.41 4.77 -2.54
N LEU A 173 -5.23 3.52 -2.96
CA LEU A 173 -6.16 2.43 -2.72
C LEU A 173 -5.42 1.34 -1.92
N LEU A 174 -5.92 1.05 -0.72
CA LEU A 174 -5.31 0.09 0.18
C LEU A 174 -6.37 -0.88 0.72
N PHE A 175 -6.29 -2.14 0.29
CA PHE A 175 -7.30 -3.15 0.63
C PHE A 175 -6.72 -4.19 1.59
N LEU A 176 -7.27 -4.22 2.81
CA LEU A 176 -6.74 -4.93 3.99
C LEU A 176 -7.78 -5.79 4.70
N LYS A 177 -9.05 -5.73 4.29
CA LYS A 177 -10.14 -6.50 4.93
C LYS A 177 -9.87 -8.01 4.91
N ASP A 178 -10.69 -8.75 5.65
CA ASP A 178 -10.70 -10.21 5.62
C ASP A 178 -9.31 -10.83 5.91
N ASN A 179 -8.66 -10.33 6.97
CA ASN A 179 -7.40 -10.82 7.52
C ASN A 179 -7.58 -11.10 9.03
N ASN A 180 -6.61 -11.77 9.65
CA ASN A 180 -6.68 -12.14 11.08
C ASN A 180 -6.05 -11.09 12.01
N TRP A 181 -6.46 -9.83 11.87
CA TRP A 181 -5.82 -8.69 12.53
C TRP A 181 -5.78 -8.81 14.06
N LYS A 182 -4.57 -8.76 14.63
CA LYS A 182 -4.31 -8.67 16.07
C LYS A 182 -4.23 -7.21 16.47
N CYS A 183 -5.36 -6.63 16.83
CA CYS A 183 -5.44 -5.26 17.29
C CYS A 183 -4.83 -5.17 18.70
N ASN A 184 -3.51 -5.04 18.77
CA ASN A 184 -2.77 -4.82 20.01
C ASN A 184 -1.75 -3.71 19.76
N CYS A 185 -0.83 -3.52 20.70
CA CYS A 185 0.21 -2.49 20.62
C CYS A 185 1.02 -2.50 19.30
N HIS A 186 1.21 -3.65 18.64
CA HIS A 186 1.95 -3.75 17.37
C HIS A 186 1.14 -3.22 16.18
N LEU A 187 -0.19 -3.26 16.25
CA LEU A 187 -1.06 -2.75 15.18
C LEU A 187 -1.36 -1.26 15.31
N LEU A 188 -0.97 -0.63 16.43
CA LEU A 188 -1.14 0.80 16.66
C LEU A 188 -0.46 1.64 15.56
N GLY A 189 0.69 1.21 15.06
CA GLY A 189 1.38 1.88 13.96
C GLY A 189 0.54 1.95 12.68
N LEU A 190 -0.12 0.85 12.32
CA LEU A 190 -1.04 0.78 11.19
C LEU A 190 -2.27 1.66 11.42
N LYS A 191 -2.86 1.62 12.63
CA LYS A 191 -4.01 2.48 12.98
C LYS A 191 -3.70 3.96 12.73
N LEU A 192 -2.63 4.47 13.33
CA LEU A 192 -2.26 5.88 13.20
C LEU A 192 -1.90 6.25 11.76
N TRP A 193 -1.28 5.34 11.02
CA TRP A 193 -0.98 5.53 9.60
C TRP A 193 -2.27 5.63 8.78
N LEU A 194 -3.26 4.77 9.02
CA LEU A 194 -4.54 4.76 8.30
C LEU A 194 -5.36 6.03 8.56
N GLU A 195 -5.38 6.53 9.79
CA GLU A 195 -6.05 7.80 10.12
C GLU A 195 -5.50 8.96 9.28
N LYS A 196 -4.16 9.02 9.13
CA LYS A 196 -3.50 10.00 8.27
C LYS A 196 -3.81 9.74 6.79
N PHE A 197 -3.67 8.50 6.34
CA PHE A 197 -3.90 8.11 4.94
C PHE A 197 -5.31 8.48 4.46
N ILE A 198 -6.34 8.23 5.27
CA ILE A 198 -7.73 8.57 4.97
C ILE A 198 -7.91 10.10 4.95
N TYR A 199 -7.31 10.82 5.89
CA TYR A 199 -7.35 12.28 5.91
C TYR A 199 -6.74 12.89 4.63
N GLU A 200 -5.70 12.29 4.07
CA GLU A 200 -5.06 12.70 2.81
C GLU A 200 -5.84 12.24 1.55
N GLY A 201 -7.01 11.61 1.71
CA GLY A 201 -7.90 11.20 0.61
C GLY A 201 -7.69 9.75 0.14
N GLY A 202 -6.92 8.95 0.90
CA GLY A 202 -6.77 7.52 0.66
C GLY A 202 -8.07 6.75 0.91
N THR A 203 -8.26 5.68 0.16
CA THR A 203 -9.41 4.77 0.28
C THR A 203 -8.95 3.41 0.77
N THR A 204 -9.66 2.87 1.76
CA THR A 204 -9.46 1.52 2.27
C THR A 204 -10.80 0.83 2.51
N ASP A 205 -10.80 -0.50 2.50
CA ASP A 205 -11.97 -1.33 2.76
C ASP A 205 -12.17 -1.71 4.24
N GLY A 206 -11.36 -1.11 5.13
CA GLY A 206 -11.47 -1.24 6.57
C GLY A 206 -10.76 -2.46 7.14
N ILE A 207 -10.59 -2.45 8.45
CA ILE A 207 -9.88 -3.51 9.19
C ILE A 207 -10.76 -3.93 10.36
N ILE A 208 -11.24 -5.17 10.32
CA ILE A 208 -11.97 -5.77 11.44
C ILE A 208 -10.99 -6.58 12.31
N CYS A 209 -10.96 -6.27 13.60
CA CYS A 209 -10.10 -6.95 14.55
C CYS A 209 -10.55 -8.41 14.75
N GLY A 210 -9.63 -9.36 14.58
CA GLY A 210 -9.85 -10.78 14.91
C GLY A 210 -9.55 -11.09 16.39
N SER A 211 -8.67 -10.30 17.01
CA SER A 211 -8.30 -10.41 18.43
C SER A 211 -7.68 -9.09 18.93
N PRO A 212 -7.53 -8.87 20.25
CA PRO A 212 -8.02 -9.70 21.37
C PRO A 212 -9.56 -9.72 21.47
N ASP A 213 -10.12 -10.59 22.31
CA ASP A 213 -11.58 -10.74 22.47
C ASP A 213 -12.29 -9.43 22.83
N THR A 214 -11.61 -8.51 23.53
CA THR A 214 -12.13 -7.19 23.86
C THR A 214 -12.49 -6.34 22.64
N TRP A 215 -11.78 -6.53 21.53
CA TRP A 215 -11.92 -5.75 20.29
C TRP A 215 -12.37 -6.60 19.10
N LYS A 216 -12.54 -7.91 19.28
CA LYS A 216 -12.98 -8.82 18.22
C LYS A 216 -14.27 -8.34 17.56
N GLY A 217 -14.27 -8.28 16.23
CA GLY A 217 -15.40 -7.81 15.42
C GLY A 217 -15.54 -6.29 15.34
N LYS A 218 -14.70 -5.51 16.02
CA LYS A 218 -14.69 -4.04 15.89
C LYS A 218 -13.79 -3.59 14.75
N ASP A 219 -14.16 -2.47 14.14
CA ASP A 219 -13.31 -1.78 13.19
C ASP A 219 -12.14 -1.08 13.92
N LEU A 220 -10.92 -1.28 13.43
CA LEU A 220 -9.68 -0.72 13.98
C LEU A 220 -9.76 0.80 14.21
N LEU A 221 -10.36 1.54 13.28
CA LEU A 221 -10.41 3.00 13.34
C LEU A 221 -11.37 3.50 14.44
N THR A 222 -12.32 2.67 14.85
CA THR A 222 -13.27 3.01 15.93
C THR A 222 -12.69 2.86 17.34
N ILE A 223 -11.56 2.17 17.49
CA ILE A 223 -10.93 1.92 18.78
C ILE A 223 -10.05 3.13 19.15
N PRO A 224 -10.30 3.86 20.25
CA PRO A 224 -9.43 4.97 20.67
C PRO A 224 -8.00 4.50 20.92
N HIS A 225 -7.01 5.29 20.49
CA HIS A 225 -5.60 4.91 20.59
C HIS A 225 -5.11 4.85 22.04
N GLU A 226 -5.74 5.58 22.95
CA GLU A 226 -5.46 5.62 24.39
C GLU A 226 -5.76 4.28 25.09
N LEU A 227 -6.57 3.42 24.47
CA LEU A 227 -6.88 2.08 24.99
C LEU A 227 -5.80 1.06 24.66
N TYR A 228 -4.83 1.39 23.80
CA TYR A 228 -3.72 0.51 23.48
C TYR A 228 -2.69 0.54 24.61
N GLN A 229 -2.43 -0.63 25.19
CA GLN A 229 -1.34 -0.79 26.16
C GLN A 229 0.01 -0.72 25.42
N PRO A 230 1.08 -0.23 26.09
CA PRO A 230 2.44 -0.32 25.55
C PRO A 230 2.84 -1.77 25.29
N CYS A 231 3.60 -2.01 24.21
CA CYS A 231 4.16 -3.35 24.00
C CYS A 231 5.13 -3.69 25.12
N PRO A 232 5.05 -4.89 25.73
CA PRO A 232 6.09 -5.33 26.64
C PRO A 232 7.42 -5.35 25.88
N HIS A 233 8.46 -4.75 26.45
CA HIS A 233 9.79 -4.84 25.89
C HIS A 233 10.22 -6.30 25.89
N SER A 234 10.45 -6.86 24.70
CA SER A 234 11.10 -8.15 24.57
C SER A 234 12.54 -8.01 25.07
N SER A 235 12.78 -8.32 26.34
CA SER A 235 14.12 -8.51 26.88
C SER A 235 14.75 -9.73 26.18
N PRO A 236 15.95 -9.61 25.59
CA PRO A 236 16.65 -10.74 25.02
C PRO A 236 17.39 -11.51 26.12
N ASP A 237 16.70 -12.01 27.14
CA ASP A 237 17.30 -12.81 28.21
C ASP A 237 16.27 -13.78 28.79
N LEU A 238 15.95 -14.83 28.03
CA LEU A 238 15.72 -16.21 28.52
C LEU A 238 15.28 -17.10 27.34
N ALA A 239 16.23 -17.45 26.47
CA ALA A 239 16.07 -18.61 25.60
C ALA A 239 17.07 -19.68 26.05
N SER A 240 16.59 -20.54 26.96
CA SER A 240 16.95 -21.95 27.11
C SER A 240 18.38 -22.37 26.75
N SER A 241 19.20 -22.57 27.78
CA SER A 241 20.35 -23.46 27.76
C SER A 241 19.89 -24.88 27.41
N SER A 242 20.13 -25.31 26.18
CA SER A 242 20.28 -26.73 25.84
C SER A 242 21.63 -26.83 25.12
N GLN A 243 22.72 -26.95 25.88
CA GLN A 243 24.03 -27.26 25.33
C GLN A 243 24.39 -28.69 25.72
N ASP A 244 24.45 -29.54 24.68
CA ASP A 244 25.11 -30.83 24.70
C ASP A 244 26.57 -30.69 25.14
N GLN A 245 26.99 -31.58 26.03
CA GLN A 245 28.35 -31.70 26.52
C GLN A 245 29.21 -32.52 25.56
N HIS A 246 30.35 -31.98 25.13
CA HIS A 246 31.56 -32.79 24.97
C HIS A 246 32.87 -31.97 25.17
N PRO A 247 33.91 -32.54 25.84
CA PRO A 247 35.10 -31.79 26.26
C PRO A 247 36.40 -32.19 25.51
N GLY A 248 37.40 -31.32 25.58
CA GLY A 248 38.82 -31.55 25.20
C GLY A 248 39.37 -30.36 24.39
N SER A 249 40.55 -29.77 24.62
CA SER A 249 41.72 -30.12 25.44
C SER A 249 42.70 -28.92 25.46
N GLU A 250 43.40 -28.73 26.59
CA GLU A 250 44.79 -28.28 26.84
C GLU A 250 45.38 -27.07 26.05
N GLU A 251 45.69 -25.96 26.73
CA GLU A 251 46.97 -25.56 27.38
C GLU A 251 48.00 -24.90 26.44
N VAL A 252 48.43 -23.66 26.75
CA VAL A 252 49.75 -23.30 27.33
C VAL A 252 49.95 -21.76 27.28
N PRO A 253 50.64 -21.14 28.27
CA PRO A 253 50.64 -19.68 28.53
C PRO A 253 52.03 -19.02 28.38
N LYS A 254 52.11 -17.69 28.60
CA LYS A 254 53.21 -16.85 29.20
C LYS A 254 53.25 -15.46 28.55
N SER A 255 53.80 -14.39 29.14
CA SER A 255 53.95 -13.81 30.48
C SER A 255 54.83 -12.55 30.31
N SER A 256 54.87 -11.68 31.34
CA SER A 256 55.89 -10.64 31.64
C SER A 256 55.64 -9.23 31.05
N GLU A 257 55.26 -8.20 31.83
CA GLU A 257 56.02 -7.38 32.83
C GLU A 257 57.15 -6.54 32.19
N ASN A 258 57.44 -5.26 32.48
CA ASN A 258 56.99 -4.25 33.46
C ASN A 258 57.60 -2.84 33.13
N HIS A 259 57.16 -1.81 33.89
CA HIS A 259 57.75 -0.46 34.14
C HIS A 259 57.50 0.69 33.12
N SER A 260 57.20 1.95 33.47
CA SER A 260 57.02 2.69 34.74
C SER A 260 56.52 4.14 34.51
N LEU A 261 55.70 4.62 35.46
CA LEU A 261 55.49 5.99 36.00
C LEU A 261 55.15 7.21 35.11
N GLY A 262 54.01 7.85 35.42
CA GLY A 262 53.84 9.30 35.28
C GLY A 262 52.41 9.86 35.36
N GLN A 263 52.09 10.45 36.53
CA GLN A 263 51.18 11.59 36.79
C GLN A 263 49.66 11.52 36.48
N GLN A 264 48.88 11.81 37.53
CA GLN A 264 47.51 12.33 37.49
C GLN A 264 47.36 13.54 36.55
N ASP A 265 46.34 13.51 35.70
CA ASP A 265 45.48 14.67 35.51
C ASP A 265 44.07 14.28 35.04
N LEU A 266 43.10 14.99 35.59
CA LEU A 266 41.67 14.80 35.41
C LEU A 266 41.20 15.75 34.31
N LEU A 267 40.99 15.25 33.09
CA LEU A 267 40.37 16.02 32.00
C LEU A 267 39.38 15.17 31.19
N GLU A 268 38.11 15.47 31.45
CA GLU A 268 36.94 15.51 30.57
C GLU A 268 37.01 14.77 29.22
N CYS A 269 36.19 13.73 29.06
CA CYS A 269 35.70 13.35 27.74
C CYS A 269 34.67 14.38 27.28
N GLU A 270 35.02 15.19 26.28
CA GLU A 270 34.11 16.12 25.60
C GLU A 270 32.81 15.42 25.16
N ALA A 271 31.70 15.85 25.74
CA ALA A 271 30.38 15.54 25.25
C ALA A 271 30.15 16.27 23.91
N LYS A 272 30.02 15.50 22.82
CA LYS A 272 29.47 15.98 21.55
C LYS A 272 28.16 16.74 21.81
N PRO A 273 27.91 17.93 21.22
CA PRO A 273 26.71 18.69 21.51
C PRO A 273 25.46 17.93 21.08
N LYS A 274 24.63 17.60 22.06
CA LYS A 274 23.23 17.22 21.86
C LYS A 274 22.54 18.34 21.05
N PRO A 275 21.75 18.06 19.99
CA PRO A 275 21.02 19.10 19.30
C PRO A 275 20.13 19.81 20.32
N ARG A 276 20.38 21.11 20.51
CA ARG A 276 19.54 21.98 21.34
C ARG A 276 18.13 21.94 20.76
N PRO A 277 17.07 21.88 21.58
CA PRO A 277 15.71 21.98 21.06
C PRO A 277 15.62 23.31 20.29
N ALA A 278 15.21 23.22 19.02
CA ALA A 278 14.99 24.37 18.18
C ALA A 278 13.96 25.28 18.86
N SER A 279 14.47 26.32 19.51
CA SER A 279 13.82 27.61 19.76
C SER A 279 12.33 27.51 20.09
N LEU A 280 12.01 27.41 21.39
CA LEU A 280 10.67 27.71 21.91
C LEU A 280 10.12 29.03 21.33
N ARG A 281 11.00 29.98 20.98
CA ARG A 281 10.65 31.23 20.29
C ARG A 281 10.12 31.02 18.87
N HIS A 282 10.62 30.04 18.11
CA HIS A 282 10.11 29.70 16.78
C HIS A 282 8.76 29.00 16.88
N ALA A 283 8.60 28.04 17.81
CA ALA A 283 7.31 27.40 18.03
C ALA A 283 6.23 28.40 18.47
N VAL A 284 6.55 29.30 19.41
CA VAL A 284 5.64 30.37 19.85
C VAL A 284 5.35 31.34 18.70
N ALA A 285 6.34 31.72 17.89
CA ALA A 285 6.11 32.57 16.72
C ALA A 285 5.17 31.91 15.70
N THR A 286 5.33 30.62 15.41
CA THR A 286 4.45 29.88 14.49
C THR A 286 3.01 29.81 15.02
N VAL A 287 2.82 29.57 16.32
CA VAL A 287 1.47 29.55 16.94
C VAL A 287 0.81 30.93 16.92
N VAL A 288 1.57 32.01 17.19
CA VAL A 288 1.04 33.37 17.13
C VAL A 288 0.68 33.78 15.69
N ILE A 289 1.55 33.47 14.73
CA ILE A 289 1.31 33.79 13.31
C ILE A 289 0.09 33.02 12.79
N THR A 290 0.00 31.72 13.06
CA THR A 290 -1.15 30.90 12.64
C THR A 290 -2.45 31.36 13.31
N GLY A 291 -2.40 31.75 14.59
CA GLY A 291 -3.56 32.33 15.29
C GLY A 291 -4.03 33.65 14.66
N VAL A 292 -3.10 34.55 14.32
CA VAL A 292 -3.42 35.83 13.67
C VAL A 292 -4.00 35.62 12.27
N VAL A 293 -3.41 34.73 11.47
CA VAL A 293 -3.90 34.42 10.11
C VAL A 293 -5.30 33.80 10.19
N CYS A 294 -5.53 32.85 11.09
CA CYS A 294 -6.84 32.24 11.32
C CYS A 294 -7.88 33.29 11.74
N GLY A 295 -7.51 34.20 12.65
CA GLY A 295 -8.37 35.31 13.09
C GLY A 295 -8.76 36.25 11.94
N ILE A 296 -7.81 36.61 11.07
CA ILE A 296 -8.08 37.46 9.90
C ILE A 296 -9.03 36.77 8.93
N VAL A 297 -8.81 35.48 8.64
CA VAL A 297 -9.68 34.70 7.74
C VAL A 297 -11.10 34.60 8.31
N CYS A 298 -11.24 34.33 9.61
CA CYS A 298 -12.56 34.31 10.27
C CYS A 298 -13.27 35.67 10.20
N LEU A 299 -12.55 36.77 10.40
CA LEU A 299 -13.12 38.12 10.27
C LEU A 299 -13.55 38.42 8.83
N MET A 300 -12.75 38.02 7.83
CA MET A 300 -13.11 38.17 6.41
C MET A 300 -14.34 37.35 6.03
N MET A 301 -14.50 36.15 6.57
CA MET A 301 -15.68 35.33 6.34
C MET A 301 -16.94 35.93 7.00
N LEU A 302 -16.81 36.47 8.20
CA LEU A 302 -17.91 37.18 8.88
C LEU A 302 -18.34 38.43 8.11
N THR A 303 -17.40 39.24 7.63
CA THR A 303 -17.74 40.43 6.84
C THR A 303 -18.38 40.07 5.51
N ALA A 304 -17.92 39.02 4.83
CA ALA A 304 -18.56 38.51 3.62
C ALA A 304 -19.99 38.03 3.87
N ALA A 305 -20.22 37.31 4.98
CA ALA A 305 -21.55 36.85 5.36
C ALA A 305 -22.50 38.03 5.67
N ILE A 306 -22.03 39.03 6.44
CA ILE A 306 -22.80 40.26 6.72
C ILE A 306 -23.11 40.98 5.41
N TYR A 307 -22.12 41.15 4.53
CA TYR A 307 -22.32 41.80 3.24
C TYR A 307 -23.35 41.05 2.39
N GLY A 308 -23.25 39.72 2.29
CA GLY A 308 -24.23 38.89 1.59
C GLY A 308 -25.64 39.01 2.15
N CYS A 309 -25.80 38.99 3.47
CA CYS A 309 -27.10 39.18 4.13
C CYS A 309 -27.68 40.57 3.88
N THR A 310 -26.86 41.63 3.95
CA THR A 310 -27.32 43.00 3.66
C THR A 310 -27.71 43.17 2.20
N TYR A 311 -26.94 42.59 1.27
CA TYR A 311 -27.25 42.62 -0.16
C TYR A 311 -28.57 41.92 -0.45
N ALA A 312 -28.77 40.70 0.09
CA ALA A 312 -30.02 39.96 -0.06
C ALA A 312 -31.22 40.72 0.52
N ALA A 313 -31.07 41.39 1.67
CA ALA A 313 -32.12 42.21 2.27
C ALA A 313 -32.49 43.42 1.39
N ILE A 314 -31.51 44.11 0.81
CA ILE A 314 -31.74 45.25 -0.09
C ILE A 314 -32.42 44.77 -1.37
N THR A 315 -31.97 43.67 -1.98
CA THR A 315 -32.59 43.11 -3.19
C THR A 315 -34.03 42.66 -2.92
N ALA A 316 -34.31 42.08 -1.75
CA ALA A 316 -35.67 41.71 -1.35
C ALA A 316 -36.59 42.94 -1.21
N GLN A 317 -36.07 44.07 -0.72
CA GLN A 317 -36.84 45.32 -0.62
C GLN A 317 -37.06 46.00 -1.99
N CYS A 318 -36.10 45.92 -2.91
CA CYS A 318 -36.25 46.47 -4.27
C CYS A 318 -37.24 45.66 -5.15
N ASN A 319 -37.45 44.37 -4.87
CA ASN A 319 -38.48 43.57 -5.53
C ASN A 319 -39.88 43.68 -4.88
N GLY A 320 -40.03 44.50 -3.82
CA GLY A 320 -41.29 44.77 -3.15
C GLY A 320 -41.89 46.14 -3.50
N GLY A 321 -42.26 46.36 -4.76
CA GLY A 321 -43.12 47.47 -5.21
C GLY A 321 -44.52 46.98 -5.62
N PRO A 322 -45.55 47.84 -5.58
CA PRO A 322 -46.78 47.63 -4.80
C PRO A 322 -47.81 46.72 -5.49
N LEU A 323 -48.30 45.72 -4.76
CA LEU A 323 -49.49 44.95 -5.13
C LEU A 323 -50.71 45.51 -4.39
N SER A 324 -51.60 46.07 -5.20
CA SER A 324 -52.97 46.47 -4.88
C SER A 324 -53.72 45.42 -4.07
N GLN A 325 -54.17 45.77 -2.87
CA GLN A 325 -55.21 45.04 -2.16
C GLN A 325 -56.58 45.43 -2.74
N THR A 326 -57.18 44.54 -3.52
CA THR A 326 -58.63 44.45 -3.64
C THR A 326 -59.17 43.69 -2.43
N SER A 327 -60.13 44.32 -1.76
CA SER A 327 -61.00 43.69 -0.76
C SER A 327 -61.78 42.53 -1.39
N ASP A 328 -61.94 41.41 -0.69
CA ASP A 328 -63.23 41.12 -0.05
C ASP A 328 -63.15 39.97 0.97
N SER A 329 -64.02 40.12 1.94
CA SER A 329 -64.35 39.35 3.13
C SER A 329 -65.01 37.99 2.86
N GLY A 330 -64.88 37.03 3.80
CA GLY A 330 -65.61 35.77 3.69
C GLY A 330 -65.34 34.67 4.72
N LYS A 331 -65.94 34.82 5.92
CA LYS A 331 -66.58 33.77 6.74
C LYS A 331 -65.77 32.60 7.37
N LYS A 332 -65.55 32.75 8.69
CA LYS A 332 -65.94 31.89 9.83
C LYS A 332 -66.10 30.37 9.66
N GLY A 333 -65.47 29.65 10.61
CA GLY A 333 -65.93 28.40 11.25
C GLY A 333 -64.89 27.28 11.13
N GLY A 334 -64.45 26.56 12.15
CA GLY A 334 -64.74 26.49 13.59
C GLY A 334 -63.72 25.53 14.22
N LYS A 335 -63.34 25.79 15.46
CA LYS A 335 -62.63 24.86 16.35
C LYS A 335 -63.64 23.79 16.80
N GLU A 336 -63.27 22.51 16.76
CA GLU A 336 -63.50 21.54 17.86
C GLU A 336 -62.47 20.40 17.79
N LEU A 337 -62.19 19.83 18.95
CA LEU A 337 -61.09 18.97 19.37
C LEU A 337 -61.73 17.77 20.11
N PHE A 338 -61.09 16.60 20.05
CA PHE A 338 -61.38 15.34 20.80
C PHE A 338 -62.65 14.58 20.36
N ASP A 339 -62.75 13.24 20.29
CA ASP A 339 -61.89 12.09 20.61
C ASP A 339 -62.54 10.83 19.98
N SER A 340 -61.79 9.72 19.93
CA SER A 340 -62.25 8.32 20.02
C SER A 340 -62.83 7.59 18.79
N SER A 341 -61.99 6.68 18.25
CA SER A 341 -62.37 5.34 17.73
C SER A 341 -63.03 4.50 18.86
N PRO A 342 -63.75 3.38 18.63
CA PRO A 342 -63.42 2.35 17.61
C PRO A 342 -64.62 1.67 16.89
N ALA A 343 -64.32 1.04 15.74
CA ALA A 343 -64.71 -0.33 15.32
C ALA A 343 -64.55 -0.47 13.80
#